data_AF-C1MQZ5-F1
#
_entry.id   AF-C1MQZ5-F1
#
_cell.length_a   1.000
_cell.length_b   1.000
_cell.length_c   1.000
_cell.angle_alpha   90.00
_cell.angle_beta   90.00
_cell.angle_gamma   90.00
#
_symmetry.space_group_name_H-M   'P 1'
#
loop_
_entity.id
_entity.type
_entity.pdbx_description
1 polymer ?
#
loop_
_entity_poly.entity_id
_entity_poly.type
_entity_poly.pdbx_seq_one_letter_code
_entity_poly.pdbx_strand_id
1 'polypeptide(L)'
;MSGRGFGGGGGGGRGGGGGGRGGGGGGRGRGGGGRGGGGRGGGRFGGPVTKKKPSTKNQMRSIQRLLKREGLPEKARAEKARQLEALDAIAEENKRAERERKLSVRYHKVKFFERVKLTRAMEKLERDNPAATRSDAVAEELKQLKEDLHYVMHFPKGYKYVSVLKNKDETPEAAEYLEKKRRRLRQIIKENMVKDAA
;
A
#
# COMPACT_ATOMS: atom_id res chain seq x y z
N MET A 1 -47.39 56.78 33.55
CA MET A 1 -46.94 58.19 33.69
C MET A 1 -45.48 58.19 34.10
N SER A 2 -44.69 59.06 33.44
CA SER A 2 -43.33 59.54 33.78
C SER A 2 -42.22 58.49 34.01
N GLY A 3 -41.15 58.37 33.21
CA GLY A 3 -40.57 59.28 32.22
C GLY A 3 -39.38 60.06 32.78
N ARG A 4 -38.30 60.06 31.97
CA ARG A 4 -37.03 60.85 32.02
C ARG A 4 -35.86 60.16 32.74
N GLY A 5 -34.66 60.00 32.17
CA GLY A 5 -34.06 60.54 30.94
C GLY A 5 -32.77 61.32 31.25
N PHE A 6 -31.87 61.37 30.25
CA PHE A 6 -30.61 62.15 30.15
C PHE A 6 -29.40 61.56 30.87
N GLY A 7 -28.18 61.49 30.33
CA GLY A 7 -27.52 61.96 29.09
C GLY A 7 -26.04 61.54 29.23
N GLY A 8 -25.11 61.58 28.27
CA GLY A 8 -25.01 62.18 26.95
C GLY A 8 -23.52 62.23 26.56
N GLY A 9 -23.24 62.51 25.29
CA GLY A 9 -21.92 62.88 24.74
C GLY A 9 -21.10 61.68 24.25
N GLY A 10 -20.82 61.50 22.96
CA GLY A 10 -20.25 62.47 22.02
C GLY A 10 -18.76 62.14 21.85
N GLY A 11 -18.14 62.04 20.68
CA GLY A 11 -18.53 62.38 19.32
C GLY A 11 -17.27 62.32 18.42
N GLY A 12 -17.48 62.36 17.09
CA GLY A 12 -16.49 62.71 16.06
C GLY A 12 -15.45 61.64 15.72
N GLY A 13 -15.23 61.21 14.47
CA GLY A 13 -15.58 61.79 13.18
C GLY A 13 -14.39 62.57 12.61
N ARG A 14 -13.82 62.05 11.52
CA ARG A 14 -13.03 62.67 10.42
C ARG A 14 -12.17 61.56 9.81
N GLY A 15 -12.18 61.24 8.51
CA GLY A 15 -12.59 62.01 7.33
C GLY A 15 -11.37 62.27 6.44
N GLY A 16 -11.53 62.06 5.13
CA GLY A 16 -10.60 62.45 4.05
C GLY A 16 -9.79 61.26 3.51
N GLY A 17 -9.98 60.80 2.28
CA GLY A 17 -9.89 61.54 1.01
C GLY A 17 -8.48 61.30 0.46
N GLY A 18 -8.21 60.83 -0.75
CA GLY A 18 -8.84 61.06 -2.05
C GLY A 18 -7.70 61.40 -3.02
N GLY A 19 -7.72 60.84 -4.24
CA GLY A 19 -6.78 61.14 -5.34
C GLY A 19 -6.05 59.87 -5.81
N GLY A 20 -6.21 59.34 -7.03
CA GLY A 20 -6.81 59.89 -8.25
C GLY A 20 -5.72 60.20 -9.28
N ARG A 21 -5.80 59.52 -10.44
CA ARG A 21 -5.18 59.82 -11.76
C ARG A 21 -3.70 59.45 -11.90
N GLY A 22 -3.20 58.87 -12.98
CA GLY A 22 -3.78 58.55 -14.28
C GLY A 22 -2.68 58.15 -15.29
N GLY A 23 -3.11 57.80 -16.51
CA GLY A 23 -2.28 57.70 -17.73
C GLY A 23 -1.50 56.39 -17.85
N GLY A 24 -1.61 55.58 -18.90
CA GLY A 24 -1.77 55.93 -20.30
C GLY A 24 -0.45 55.60 -21.02
N GLY A 25 -0.44 54.57 -21.87
CA GLY A 25 0.77 54.17 -22.59
C GLY A 25 0.58 52.91 -23.44
N GLY A 26 -0.32 52.98 -24.41
CA GLY A 26 -0.38 52.00 -25.48
C GLY A 26 0.79 52.16 -26.47
N GLY A 27 1.19 51.04 -27.05
CA GLY A 27 1.86 50.99 -28.35
C GLY A 27 3.36 50.72 -28.32
N ARG A 28 3.75 49.54 -28.81
CA ARG A 28 4.36 49.36 -30.15
C ARG A 28 4.83 47.92 -30.31
N GLY A 29 4.36 47.27 -31.37
CA GLY A 29 4.85 45.97 -31.79
C GLY A 29 6.30 46.00 -32.27
N ARG A 30 6.91 44.81 -32.23
CA ARG A 30 8.04 44.26 -33.02
C ARG A 30 8.23 42.85 -32.42
N GLY A 31 7.84 41.76 -33.07
CA GLY A 31 8.47 41.26 -34.29
C GLY A 31 9.81 40.61 -33.93
N GLY A 32 9.88 39.28 -33.88
CA GLY A 32 11.14 38.55 -33.72
C GLY A 32 10.97 37.11 -33.24
N GLY A 33 10.85 36.16 -34.16
CA GLY A 33 11.01 34.74 -33.86
C GLY A 33 12.45 34.40 -33.48
N GLY A 34 12.65 33.32 -32.72
CA GLY A 34 14.01 32.86 -32.42
C GLY A 34 14.14 31.84 -31.30
N ARG A 35 13.86 30.58 -31.64
CA ARG A 35 14.63 29.36 -31.27
C ARG A 35 14.92 29.07 -29.79
N GLY A 36 14.56 27.83 -29.42
CA GLY A 36 14.73 27.27 -28.09
C GLY A 36 16.16 27.15 -27.59
N GLY A 37 16.25 26.97 -26.28
CA GLY A 37 17.45 26.63 -25.55
C GLY A 37 17.05 26.18 -24.16
N GLY A 38 16.69 24.89 -24.03
CA GLY A 38 16.41 24.27 -22.75
C GLY A 38 17.64 24.33 -21.84
N GLY A 39 17.62 25.24 -20.87
CA GLY A 39 18.56 25.27 -19.77
C GLY A 39 18.35 24.07 -18.85
N ARG A 40 18.93 22.93 -19.21
CA ARG A 40 19.11 21.80 -18.28
C ARG A 40 20.23 22.16 -17.30
N GLY A 41 19.84 22.76 -16.19
CA GLY A 41 20.63 22.69 -14.96
C GLY A 41 20.80 21.23 -14.54
N GLY A 42 22.04 20.83 -14.26
CA GLY A 42 22.35 19.46 -13.84
C GLY A 42 23.84 19.15 -13.95
N GLY A 43 24.65 19.83 -13.15
CA GLY A 43 26.08 19.55 -13.04
C GLY A 43 26.38 18.15 -12.48
N ARG A 44 27.35 17.50 -13.12
CA ARG A 44 28.49 16.81 -12.49
C ARG A 44 28.20 15.82 -11.35
N PHE A 45 27.60 14.67 -11.67
CA PHE A 45 27.89 13.39 -10.99
C PHE A 45 27.92 12.26 -12.02
N GLY A 46 28.93 12.29 -12.90
CA GLY A 46 29.21 11.22 -13.85
C GLY A 46 30.00 10.08 -13.18
N GLY A 47 29.39 9.39 -12.22
CA GLY A 47 29.88 8.07 -11.80
C GLY A 47 29.72 7.07 -12.96
N PRO A 48 30.49 5.96 -13.00
CA PRO A 48 30.42 5.01 -14.10
C PRO A 48 28.98 4.55 -14.33
N VAL A 49 28.45 4.84 -15.53
CA VAL A 49 27.12 4.43 -15.95
C VAL A 49 27.15 2.93 -16.18
N THR A 50 26.94 2.15 -15.11
CA THR A 50 26.75 0.71 -15.24
C THR A 50 25.49 0.50 -16.07
N LYS A 51 25.64 -0.14 -17.24
CA LYS A 51 24.51 -0.45 -18.12
C LYS A 51 23.53 -1.32 -17.32
N LYS A 52 22.34 -0.78 -17.03
CA LYS A 52 21.30 -1.53 -16.31
C LYS A 52 20.94 -2.78 -17.10
N LYS A 53 20.94 -3.94 -16.42
CA LYS A 53 20.45 -5.19 -17.03
C LYS A 53 19.01 -4.99 -17.50
N PRO A 54 18.64 -5.43 -18.71
CA PRO A 54 17.26 -5.34 -19.20
C PRO A 54 16.32 -6.14 -18.28
N SER A 55 15.08 -5.68 -18.13
CA SER A 55 14.04 -6.42 -17.39
C SER A 55 13.84 -7.81 -18.00
N THR A 56 13.49 -8.80 -17.16
CA THR A 56 13.14 -10.17 -17.60
C THR A 56 12.16 -10.19 -18.77
N LYS A 57 11.14 -9.32 -18.76
CA LYS A 57 10.18 -9.18 -19.87
C LYS A 57 10.82 -8.70 -21.17
N ASN A 58 11.83 -7.83 -21.09
CA ASN A 58 12.57 -7.36 -22.27
C ASN A 58 13.49 -8.45 -22.79
N GLN A 59 14.14 -9.21 -21.91
CA GLN A 59 14.98 -10.35 -22.27
C GLN A 59 14.15 -11.42 -23.00
N MET A 60 13.00 -11.82 -22.45
CA MET A 60 12.07 -12.76 -23.08
C MET A 60 11.63 -12.30 -24.46
N ARG A 61 11.17 -11.04 -24.59
CA ARG A 61 10.75 -10.48 -25.89
C ARG A 61 11.89 -10.47 -26.91
N SER A 62 13.11 -10.16 -26.47
CA SER A 62 14.29 -10.17 -27.33
C SER A 62 14.59 -11.58 -27.84
N ILE A 63 14.53 -12.59 -26.97
CA ILE A 63 14.78 -13.99 -27.35
C ILE A 63 13.65 -14.52 -28.24
N GLN A 64 12.39 -14.25 -27.92
CA GLN A 64 11.26 -14.64 -28.76
C GLN A 64 11.34 -14.04 -30.16
N ARG A 65 11.77 -12.78 -30.29
CA ARG A 65 12.01 -12.14 -31.60
C ARG A 65 13.18 -12.80 -32.34
N LEU A 66 14.26 -13.14 -31.64
CA LEU A 66 15.41 -13.82 -32.23
C LEU A 66 15.04 -15.21 -32.75
N LEU A 67 14.24 -15.97 -31.99
CA LEU A 67 13.78 -17.31 -32.38
C LEU A 67 12.83 -17.29 -33.60
N LYS A 68 12.10 -16.19 -33.81
CA LYS A 68 11.23 -15.98 -34.98
C LYS A 68 12.00 -15.58 -36.25
N ARG A 69 13.29 -15.23 -36.15
CA ARG A 69 14.10 -14.81 -37.30
C ARG A 69 14.56 -16.03 -38.10
N GLU A 70 14.49 -15.93 -39.42
CA GLU A 70 15.02 -16.92 -40.35
C GLU A 70 16.56 -16.93 -40.36
N GLY A 71 17.17 -18.05 -40.74
CA GLY A 71 18.63 -18.18 -40.85
C GLY A 71 19.39 -18.37 -39.53
N LEU A 72 18.71 -18.67 -38.42
CA LEU A 72 19.37 -18.96 -37.14
C LEU A 72 19.86 -20.43 -37.10
N PRO A 73 21.14 -20.70 -36.77
CA PRO A 73 21.66 -22.06 -36.64
C PRO A 73 20.88 -22.87 -35.61
N GLU A 74 20.66 -24.16 -35.88
CA GLU A 74 19.84 -25.03 -35.02
C GLU A 74 20.36 -25.13 -33.58
N LYS A 75 21.69 -25.23 -33.40
CA LYS A 75 22.33 -25.22 -32.08
C LYS A 75 22.03 -23.93 -31.30
N ALA A 76 22.12 -22.78 -31.96
CA ALA A 76 21.83 -21.48 -31.35
C ALA A 76 20.34 -21.33 -31.04
N ARG A 77 19.46 -21.87 -31.89
CA ARG A 77 18.01 -21.92 -31.64
C ARG A 77 17.68 -22.74 -30.39
N ALA A 78 18.27 -23.94 -30.25
CA ALA A 78 18.07 -24.80 -29.09
C ALA A 78 18.54 -24.13 -27.78
N GLU A 79 19.71 -23.49 -27.79
CA GLU A 79 20.22 -22.76 -26.63
C GLU A 79 19.30 -21.60 -26.23
N LYS A 80 18.85 -20.81 -27.21
CA LYS A 80 17.96 -19.66 -26.96
C LYS A 80 16.56 -20.08 -26.51
N ALA A 81 16.07 -21.24 -26.96
CA ALA A 81 14.83 -21.83 -26.46
C ALA A 81 14.95 -22.24 -24.98
N ARG A 82 16.04 -22.91 -24.59
CA ARG A 82 16.32 -23.23 -23.17
C ARG A 82 16.45 -21.97 -22.32
N GLN A 83 17.11 -20.93 -22.85
CA GLN A 83 17.21 -19.65 -22.16
C GLN A 83 15.84 -18.98 -21.97
N LEU A 84 14.94 -19.10 -22.95
CA LEU A 84 13.58 -18.58 -22.85
C LEU A 84 12.80 -19.29 -21.74
N GLU A 85 12.87 -20.61 -21.67
CA GLU A 85 12.23 -21.42 -20.62
C GLU A 85 12.72 -21.02 -19.21
N ALA A 86 14.03 -20.83 -19.04
CA ALA A 86 14.60 -20.34 -17.79
C ALA A 86 14.08 -18.94 -17.42
N LEU A 87 13.95 -18.03 -18.40
CA LEU A 87 13.39 -16.70 -18.17
C LEU A 87 11.89 -16.73 -17.86
N ASP A 88 11.14 -17.68 -18.41
CA ASP A 88 9.72 -17.89 -18.10
C ASP A 88 9.54 -18.30 -16.64
N ALA A 89 10.34 -19.24 -16.13
CA ALA A 89 10.33 -19.63 -14.73
C ALA A 89 10.60 -18.43 -13.80
N ILE A 90 11.62 -17.63 -14.13
CA ILE A 90 11.96 -16.39 -13.40
C ILE A 90 10.82 -15.37 -13.49
N ALA A 91 10.12 -15.27 -14.62
CA ALA A 91 9.01 -14.35 -14.79
C ALA A 91 7.81 -14.73 -13.91
N GLU A 92 7.50 -16.02 -13.78
CA GLU A 92 6.45 -16.50 -12.88
C GLU A 92 6.78 -16.28 -11.41
N GLU A 93 8.04 -16.53 -11.01
CA GLU A 93 8.49 -16.21 -9.66
C GLU A 93 8.38 -14.71 -9.36
N ASN A 94 8.82 -13.85 -10.28
CA ASN A 94 8.69 -12.40 -10.14
C ASN A 94 7.21 -11.96 -10.03
N LYS A 95 6.31 -12.54 -10.82
CA LYS A 95 4.86 -12.27 -10.73
C LYS A 95 4.31 -12.68 -9.36
N ARG A 96 4.75 -13.83 -8.84
CA ARG A 96 4.38 -14.31 -7.50
C ARG A 96 4.89 -13.36 -6.42
N ALA A 97 6.18 -13.02 -6.43
CA ALA A 97 6.80 -12.11 -5.48
C ALA A 97 6.15 -10.71 -5.50
N GLU A 98 5.82 -10.19 -6.69
CA GLU A 98 5.14 -8.91 -6.83
C GLU A 98 3.73 -8.94 -6.22
N ARG A 99 2.98 -10.04 -6.44
CA ARG A 99 1.65 -10.25 -5.84
C ARG A 99 1.74 -10.32 -4.32
N GLU A 100 2.68 -11.09 -3.80
CA GLU A 100 2.93 -11.22 -2.37
C GLU A 100 3.31 -9.87 -1.74
N ARG A 101 4.18 -9.09 -2.40
CA ARG A 101 4.55 -7.74 -1.96
C ARG A 101 3.35 -6.80 -1.92
N LYS A 102 2.53 -6.77 -2.98
CA LYS A 102 1.32 -5.92 -3.04
C LYS A 102 0.34 -6.26 -1.93
N LEU A 103 0.08 -7.55 -1.70
CA LEU A 103 -0.81 -8.01 -0.64
C LEU A 103 -0.25 -7.71 0.75
N SER A 104 1.06 -7.93 0.95
CA SER A 104 1.74 -7.61 2.20
C SER A 104 1.56 -6.13 2.54
N VAL A 105 1.90 -5.22 1.63
CA VAL A 105 1.73 -3.76 1.87
C VAL A 105 0.27 -3.41 2.14
N ARG A 106 -0.68 -3.93 1.34
CA ARG A 106 -2.11 -3.63 1.49
C ARG A 106 -2.66 -4.02 2.86
N TYR A 107 -2.26 -5.18 3.37
CA TYR A 107 -2.83 -5.74 4.61
C TYR A 107 -1.92 -5.58 5.83
N HIS A 108 -0.69 -5.08 5.66
CA HIS A 108 0.28 -4.91 6.76
C HIS A 108 -0.31 -4.13 7.92
N LYS A 109 -0.93 -2.97 7.66
CA LYS A 109 -1.54 -2.16 8.72
C LYS A 109 -2.74 -2.83 9.37
N VAL A 110 -3.60 -3.48 8.59
CA VAL A 110 -4.76 -4.21 9.12
C VAL A 110 -4.32 -5.32 10.07
N LYS A 111 -3.39 -6.17 9.62
CA LYS A 111 -2.79 -7.24 10.44
C LYS A 111 -2.10 -6.69 11.69
N PHE A 112 -1.36 -5.58 11.56
CA PHE A 112 -0.67 -4.96 12.69
C PHE A 112 -1.65 -4.53 13.78
N PHE A 113 -2.72 -3.81 13.43
CA PHE A 113 -3.71 -3.37 14.41
C PHE A 113 -4.48 -4.53 15.02
N GLU A 114 -4.84 -5.55 14.22
CA GLU A 114 -5.49 -6.75 14.76
C GLU A 114 -4.58 -7.50 15.73
N ARG A 115 -3.31 -7.69 15.39
CA ARG A 115 -2.32 -8.28 16.30
C ARG A 115 -2.25 -7.52 17.61
N VAL A 116 -2.08 -6.19 17.56
CA VAL A 116 -2.00 -5.34 18.76
C VAL A 116 -3.28 -5.44 19.59
N LYS A 117 -4.46 -5.42 18.97
CA LYS A 117 -5.75 -5.54 19.67
C LYS A 117 -5.92 -6.91 20.33
N LEU A 118 -5.60 -7.98 19.61
CA LEU A 118 -5.68 -9.35 20.12
C LEU A 118 -4.70 -9.58 21.28
N THR A 119 -3.44 -9.14 21.13
CA THR A 119 -2.45 -9.21 22.21
C THR A 119 -2.92 -8.46 23.45
N ARG A 120 -3.39 -7.22 23.31
CA ARG A 120 -3.90 -6.44 24.45
C ARG A 120 -5.14 -7.07 25.11
N ALA A 121 -6.05 -7.60 24.31
CA ALA A 121 -7.24 -8.29 24.81
C ALA A 121 -6.85 -9.53 25.61
N MET A 122 -5.92 -10.33 25.09
CA MET A 122 -5.40 -11.52 25.73
C MET A 122 -4.66 -11.20 27.04
N GLU A 123 -3.74 -10.22 27.02
CA GLU A 123 -3.03 -9.75 28.22
C GLU A 123 -3.97 -9.20 29.30
N LYS A 124 -4.99 -8.43 28.90
CA LYS A 124 -6.01 -7.92 29.83
C LYS A 124 -6.80 -9.07 30.44
N LEU A 125 -7.25 -10.01 29.61
CA LEU A 125 -8.07 -11.14 30.07
C LEU A 125 -7.27 -12.06 31.01
N GLU A 126 -5.98 -12.29 30.74
CA GLU A 126 -5.08 -13.05 31.62
C GLU A 126 -4.80 -12.33 32.95
N ARG A 127 -4.68 -11.00 32.92
CA ARG A 127 -4.48 -10.18 34.14
C ARG A 127 -5.71 -10.17 35.04
N ASP A 128 -6.89 -9.99 34.45
CA ASP A 128 -8.15 -9.91 35.17
C ASP A 128 -8.59 -11.31 35.68
N ASN A 129 -8.10 -12.40 35.07
CA ASN A 129 -8.46 -13.78 35.39
C ASN A 129 -7.21 -14.68 35.54
N PRO A 130 -6.54 -14.61 36.71
CA PRO A 130 -5.37 -15.44 36.97
C PRO A 130 -5.74 -16.92 36.90
N ALA A 131 -4.75 -17.76 36.55
CA ALA A 131 -4.97 -19.18 36.27
C ALA A 131 -5.65 -19.95 37.42
N ALA A 132 -5.40 -19.53 38.67
CA ALA A 132 -5.97 -20.14 39.87
C ALA A 132 -7.47 -19.88 40.06
N THR A 133 -8.03 -18.83 39.44
CA THR A 133 -9.42 -18.40 39.69
C THR A 133 -10.24 -18.21 38.41
N ARG A 134 -9.71 -18.61 37.25
CA ARG A 134 -10.41 -18.44 35.98
C ARG A 134 -11.53 -19.47 35.82
N SER A 135 -12.66 -19.02 35.31
CA SER A 135 -13.75 -19.90 34.90
C SER A 135 -13.45 -20.55 33.54
N ASP A 136 -14.15 -21.66 33.25
CA ASP A 136 -14.03 -22.35 31.97
C ASP A 136 -14.40 -21.46 30.78
N ALA A 137 -15.39 -20.58 30.96
CA ALA A 137 -15.79 -19.60 29.94
C ALA A 137 -14.62 -18.67 29.55
N VAL A 138 -13.87 -18.19 30.55
CA VAL A 138 -12.69 -17.34 30.30
C VAL A 138 -11.55 -18.14 29.67
N ALA A 139 -11.39 -19.42 30.05
CA ALA A 139 -10.39 -20.29 29.45
C ALA A 139 -10.64 -20.52 27.94
N GLU A 140 -11.90 -20.74 27.55
CA GLU A 140 -12.27 -20.87 26.13
C GLU A 140 -12.12 -19.54 25.37
N GLU A 141 -12.45 -18.40 25.98
CA GLU A 141 -12.20 -17.09 25.35
C GLU A 141 -10.70 -16.84 25.12
N LEU A 142 -9.84 -17.17 26.09
CA LEU A 142 -8.39 -17.09 25.95
C LEU A 142 -7.87 -17.99 24.83
N LYS A 143 -8.41 -19.21 24.72
CA LYS A 143 -8.07 -20.14 23.65
C LYS A 143 -8.45 -19.59 22.28
N GLN A 144 -9.64 -19.02 22.14
CA GLN A 144 -10.05 -18.37 20.90
C GLN A 144 -9.13 -17.20 20.52
N LEU A 145 -8.80 -16.32 21.49
CA LEU A 145 -7.87 -15.21 21.26
C LEU A 145 -6.48 -15.69 20.83
N LYS A 146 -6.00 -16.80 21.39
CA LYS A 146 -4.73 -17.43 20.99
C LYS A 146 -4.76 -17.94 19.55
N GLU A 147 -5.83 -18.63 19.16
CA GLU A 147 -6.00 -19.08 17.78
C GLU A 147 -6.08 -17.92 16.79
N ASP A 148 -6.80 -16.85 17.15
CA ASP A 148 -6.94 -15.67 16.33
C ASP A 148 -5.61 -14.93 16.18
N LEU A 149 -4.87 -14.76 17.28
CA LEU A 149 -3.53 -14.18 17.27
C LEU A 149 -2.58 -14.98 16.39
N HIS A 150 -2.60 -16.31 16.52
CA HIS A 150 -1.82 -17.22 15.70
C HIS A 150 -2.15 -17.06 14.20
N TYR A 151 -3.43 -16.97 13.85
CA TYR A 151 -3.87 -16.71 12.48
C TYR A 151 -3.32 -15.39 11.93
N VAL A 152 -3.34 -14.30 12.71
CA VAL A 152 -2.80 -13.00 12.28
C VAL A 152 -1.28 -13.06 12.10
N MET A 153 -0.56 -13.69 13.05
CA MET A 153 0.90 -13.77 13.04
C MET A 153 1.42 -14.60 11.87
N HIS A 154 0.87 -15.79 11.67
CA HIS A 154 1.37 -16.78 10.70
C HIS A 154 0.60 -16.78 9.37
N PHE A 155 -0.18 -15.73 9.09
CA PHE A 155 -0.99 -15.62 7.86
C PHE A 155 -0.16 -15.85 6.58
N PRO A 156 -0.62 -16.71 5.65
CA PRO A 156 0.17 -17.13 4.50
C PRO A 156 0.33 -16.00 3.48
N LYS A 157 1.54 -15.87 2.93
CA LYS A 157 1.85 -14.90 1.86
C LYS A 157 1.09 -15.26 0.59
N GLY A 158 0.72 -14.25 -0.20
CA GLY A 158 0.06 -14.46 -1.50
C GLY A 158 -1.46 -14.60 -1.43
N TYR A 159 -2.04 -14.70 -0.23
CA TYR A 159 -3.49 -14.74 -0.01
C TYR A 159 -4.03 -13.38 0.42
N LYS A 160 -5.33 -13.14 0.17
CA LYS A 160 -6.04 -11.95 0.66
C LYS A 160 -6.38 -12.16 2.13
N TYR A 161 -6.00 -11.20 2.98
CA TYR A 161 -6.30 -11.26 4.40
C TYR A 161 -7.79 -11.14 4.67
N VAL A 162 -8.30 -11.99 5.57
CA VAL A 162 -9.67 -11.92 6.09
C VAL A 162 -9.59 -11.52 7.56
N SER A 163 -10.05 -10.31 7.86
CA SER A 163 -10.04 -9.72 9.21
C SER A 163 -10.81 -10.59 10.19
N VAL A 164 -10.29 -10.77 11.42
CA VAL A 164 -11.01 -11.49 12.47
C VAL A 164 -11.96 -10.56 13.23
N LEU A 165 -11.59 -9.29 13.39
CA LEU A 165 -12.31 -8.33 14.24
C LEU A 165 -13.45 -7.56 13.54
N LYS A 166 -13.52 -7.56 12.20
CA LYS A 166 -14.46 -6.71 11.44
C LYS A 166 -15.86 -7.30 11.20
N ASN A 167 -16.19 -8.50 11.66
CA ASN A 167 -17.45 -9.17 11.27
C ASN A 167 -18.72 -8.65 11.94
N LYS A 168 -18.62 -7.67 12.84
CA LYS A 168 -19.76 -7.29 13.69
C LYS A 168 -20.89 -6.58 12.92
N ASP A 169 -20.57 -6.01 11.76
CA ASP A 169 -21.50 -5.20 10.97
C ASP A 169 -21.98 -5.91 9.69
N GLU A 170 -21.61 -7.19 9.50
CA GLU A 170 -21.92 -7.96 8.29
C GLU A 170 -23.20 -8.79 8.46
N THR A 171 -23.89 -9.10 7.34
CA THR A 171 -25.05 -9.99 7.38
C THR A 171 -24.65 -11.39 7.87
N PRO A 172 -25.55 -12.17 8.51
CA PRO A 172 -25.23 -13.50 9.01
C PRO A 172 -24.62 -14.44 7.94
N GLU A 173 -25.14 -14.37 6.72
CA GLU A 173 -24.65 -15.14 5.56
C GLU A 173 -23.21 -14.74 5.17
N ALA A 174 -22.91 -13.43 5.19
CA ALA A 174 -21.58 -12.93 4.88
C ALA A 174 -20.59 -13.31 5.98
N ALA A 175 -21.00 -13.26 7.25
CA ALA A 175 -20.17 -13.68 8.38
C ALA A 175 -19.79 -15.17 8.28
N GLU A 176 -20.75 -16.05 7.94
CA GLU A 176 -20.49 -17.48 7.75
C GLU A 176 -19.52 -17.74 6.59
N TYR A 177 -19.70 -17.03 5.47
CA TYR A 177 -18.79 -17.12 4.32
C TYR A 177 -17.35 -16.70 4.66
N LEU A 178 -17.19 -15.61 5.43
CA LEU A 178 -15.88 -15.15 5.90
C LEU A 178 -15.24 -16.16 6.86
N GLU A 179 -16.03 -16.77 7.74
CA GLU A 179 -15.52 -17.79 8.67
C GLU A 179 -15.08 -19.06 7.94
N LYS A 180 -15.83 -19.51 6.92
CA LYS A 180 -15.41 -20.62 6.05
C LYS A 180 -14.07 -20.34 5.38
N LYS A 181 -13.84 -19.09 4.94
CA LYS A 181 -12.54 -18.67 4.40
C LYS A 181 -11.43 -18.69 5.44
N ARG A 182 -11.69 -18.17 6.66
CA ARG A 182 -10.71 -18.21 7.76
C ARG A 182 -10.32 -19.63 8.09
N ARG A 183 -11.30 -20.54 8.23
CA ARG A 183 -11.04 -21.96 8.49
C ARG A 183 -10.11 -22.59 7.46
N ARG A 184 -10.36 -22.36 6.17
CA ARG A 184 -9.47 -22.82 5.09
C ARG A 184 -8.06 -22.23 5.21
N LEU A 185 -7.96 -20.94 5.52
CA LEU A 185 -6.66 -20.26 5.68
C LEU A 185 -5.91 -20.75 6.92
N ARG A 186 -6.59 -21.02 8.04
CA ARG A 186 -6.01 -21.63 9.24
C ARG A 186 -5.44 -23.01 8.95
N GLN A 187 -6.11 -23.81 8.13
CA GLN A 187 -5.60 -25.11 7.70
C GLN A 187 -4.30 -24.96 6.89
N ILE A 188 -4.26 -24.03 5.93
CA ILE A 188 -3.05 -23.74 5.14
C ILE A 188 -1.89 -23.29 6.06
N ILE A 189 -2.18 -22.49 7.09
CA ILE A 189 -1.17 -22.09 8.07
C ILE A 189 -0.57 -23.31 8.77
N LYS A 190 -1.42 -24.21 9.27
CA LYS A 190 -0.98 -25.45 9.93
C LYS A 190 -0.11 -26.29 8.99
N GLU A 191 -0.54 -26.49 7.75
CA GLU A 191 0.22 -27.24 6.75
C GLU A 191 1.58 -26.60 6.42
N ASN A 192 1.63 -25.27 6.29
CA ASN A 192 2.89 -24.56 6.02
C ASN A 192 3.83 -24.62 7.23
N MET A 193 3.31 -24.51 8.45
CA MET A 193 4.14 -24.63 9.65
C MET A 193 4.76 -26.02 9.80
N VAL A 194 4.03 -27.08 9.45
CA VAL A 194 4.59 -28.44 9.43
C VAL A 194 5.69 -28.56 8.37
N LYS A 195 5.49 -27.97 7.19
CA LYS A 195 6.50 -27.96 6.12
C LYS A 195 7.74 -27.14 6.47
N ASP A 196 7.59 -26.03 7.19
CA ASP A 196 8.70 -25.18 7.60
C ASP A 196 9.48 -25.78 8.78
N ALA A 197 8.87 -26.71 9.54
CA ALA A 197 9.49 -27.41 10.66
C ALA A 197 10.14 -28.76 10.30
N ALA A 198 9.88 -29.28 9.10
CA ALA A 198 10.44 -30.52 8.56
C ALA A 198 11.71 -30.25 7.73
#